data_AF-A0A511FDE9-F1
#
_entry.id   AF-A0A511FDE9-F1
#
_cell.length_a   1.000
_cell.length_b   1.000
_cell.length_c   1.000
_cell.angle_alpha   90.00
_cell.angle_beta   90.00
_cell.angle_gamma   90.00
#
_symmetry.space_group_name_H-M   'P 1'
#
loop_
_entity.id
_entity.type
_entity.pdbx_description
1 polymer ?
#
loop_
_entity_poly.entity_id
_entity_poly.type
_entity_poly.pdbx_seq_one_letter_code
_entity_poly.pdbx_strand_id
1 'polypeptide(L)' 'MGHPVPKCPIRPGDACTLCFPGADGPQNCGLVWLVMDDDEQREELHEMTVARRRAAR' A
#
# COMPACT_ATOMS: atom_id res chain seq x y z
N MET A 1 11.93 19.95 9.68
CA MET A 1 10.53 19.60 9.38
C MET A 1 10.56 18.41 8.43
N GLY A 2 10.13 17.22 8.86
CA GLY A 2 10.08 16.03 8.00
C GLY A 2 8.69 15.87 7.42
N HIS A 3 8.55 15.89 6.10
CA HIS A 3 7.27 15.55 5.47
C HIS A 3 6.96 14.06 5.75
N PRO A 4 5.70 13.71 6.05
CA PRO A 4 5.32 12.31 6.22
C PRO A 4 5.63 11.55 4.92
N VAL A 5 6.40 10.46 5.04
CA VAL A 5 6.75 9.62 3.88
C VAL A 5 5.58 8.68 3.61
N PRO A 6 4.91 8.79 2.45
CA PRO A 6 3.85 7.86 2.09
C PRO A 6 4.39 6.43 2.04
N LYS A 7 3.62 5.48 2.55
CA LYS A 7 3.96 4.06 2.56
C LYS A 7 3.23 3.31 1.45
N CYS A 8 3.86 2.26 0.92
CA CYS A 8 3.21 1.39 -0.05
C CYS A 8 2.18 0.49 0.66
N PRO A 9 0.89 0.50 0.28
CA PRO A 9 -0.12 -0.35 0.91
C PRO A 9 0.08 -1.84 0.56
N ILE A 10 0.63 -2.14 -0.62
CA ILE A 10 0.89 -3.51 -1.10
C ILE A 10 2.15 -4.11 -0.48
N ARG A 11 3.15 -3.27 -0.17
CA ARG A 11 4.43 -3.70 0.42
C ARG A 11 4.63 -2.98 1.76
N PRO A 12 4.00 -3.46 2.85
CA PRO A 12 4.14 -2.85 4.15
C PRO A 12 5.63 -2.75 4.57
N GLY A 13 6.05 -1.55 4.96
CA GLY A 13 7.44 -1.24 5.32
C GLY A 13 8.16 -0.39 4.26
N ASP A 14 7.81 -0.56 2.99
CA ASP A 14 8.41 0.19 1.89
C ASP A 14 7.82 1.60 1.78
N ALA A 15 8.66 2.56 1.43
CA ALA A 15 8.20 3.88 1.00
C ALA A 15 7.50 3.76 -0.35
N CYS A 16 6.52 4.63 -0.60
CA CYS A 16 5.94 4.76 -1.93
C CYS A 16 7.00 5.27 -2.90
N THR A 17 7.16 4.59 -4.04
CA THR A 17 8.09 4.96 -5.11
C THR A 17 7.37 5.46 -6.36
N LEU A 18 6.06 5.71 -6.29
CA LEU A 18 5.28 6.23 -7.40
C LEU A 18 5.75 7.64 -7.74
N CYS A 19 6.35 7.81 -8.92
CA CYS A 19 6.92 9.08 -9.35
C CYS A 19 6.54 9.36 -10.81
N PHE A 20 5.37 9.99 -11.01
CA PHE A 20 4.99 10.58 -12.30
C PHE A 20 4.26 11.92 -12.08
N PRO A 21 4.23 12.83 -13.07
CA PRO A 21 3.58 14.13 -12.93
C PRO A 21 2.10 14.01 -12.57
N GLY A 22 1.70 14.64 -11.47
CA GLY A 22 0.31 14.62 -10.99
C GLY A 22 -0.03 13.48 -10.02
N ALA A 23 0.92 12.62 -9.66
CA ALA A 23 0.73 11.66 -8.58
C ALA A 23 0.73 12.37 -7.21
N ASP A 24 -0.33 12.18 -6.43
CA ASP A 24 -0.52 12.71 -5.07
C ASP A 24 -0.50 11.62 -3.99
N GLY A 25 -0.50 10.34 -4.37
CA GLY A 25 -0.31 9.25 -3.42
C GLY A 25 -0.46 7.85 -4.01
N PRO A 26 -0.48 6.83 -3.12
CA PRO A 26 -0.61 5.43 -3.52
C PRO A 26 -1.87 5.11 -4.33
N GLN A 27 -2.94 5.89 -4.18
CA GLN A 27 -4.17 5.76 -4.96
C GLN A 27 -3.99 5.99 -6.46
N ASN A 28 -2.94 6.69 -6.91
CA ASN A 28 -2.65 6.82 -8.36
C ASN A 28 -1.80 5.65 -8.89
N CYS A 29 -1.39 4.71 -8.05
CA CYS A 29 -0.60 3.55 -8.47
C CYS A 29 -1.52 2.51 -9.14
N GLY A 30 -1.22 2.13 -10.37
CA GLY A 30 -1.99 1.11 -11.09
C GLY A 30 -2.06 -0.24 -10.37
N LEU A 31 -1.00 -0.64 -9.66
CA LEU A 31 -1.01 -1.88 -8.86
C LEU A 31 -1.99 -1.77 -7.68
N VAL A 32 -2.03 -0.62 -7.00
CA VAL A 32 -2.98 -0.39 -5.92
C VAL A 32 -4.40 -0.43 -6.47
N TRP A 33 -4.64 0.16 -7.64
CA TRP A 33 -5.95 0.09 -8.29
C TRP A 33 -6.39 -1.37 -8.56
N LEU A 34 -5.52 -2.18 -9.19
CA LEU A 34 -5.82 -3.58 -9.50
C LEU A 34 -6.16 -4.41 -8.25
N VAL A 35 -5.37 -4.29 -7.19
CA VAL A 35 -5.57 -5.06 -5.95
C VAL A 35 -6.83 -4.61 -5.21
N MET A 36 -7.16 -3.31 -5.25
CA MET A 36 -8.31 -2.78 -4.51
C MET A 36 -9.64 -2.97 -5.23
N ASP A 37 -9.62 -3.14 -6.56
CA ASP A 37 -10.78 -3.44 -7.42
C ASP A 37 -11.18 -4.92 -7.35
N ASP A 38 -10.22 -5.81 -7.06
CA ASP A 38 -10.42 -7.25 -6.91
C ASP A 38 -10.70 -7.61 -5.43
N ASP A 39 -11.88 -8.17 -5.16
CA ASP A 39 -12.32 -8.50 -3.80
C ASP A 39 -11.44 -9.57 -3.13
N GLU A 40 -11.02 -10.59 -3.88
CA GLU A 40 -10.20 -11.69 -3.37
C GLU A 40 -8.81 -11.18 -3.00
N GLN A 41 -8.18 -10.42 -3.90
CA GLN A 41 -6.86 -9.84 -3.63
C GLN A 41 -6.90 -8.82 -2.49
N ARG A 42 -7.99 -8.04 -2.37
CA ARG A 42 -8.17 -7.10 -1.27
C ARG A 42 -8.30 -7.79 0.08
N GLU A 43 -9.02 -8.92 0.14
CA GLU A 43 -9.14 -9.74 1.34
C GLU A 43 -7.80 -10.38 1.70
N GLU A 44 -7.08 -10.95 0.73
CA GLU A 44 -5.75 -11.51 0.97
C GLU A 44 -4.77 -10.47 1.54
N LEU A 45 -4.74 -9.26 0.95
CA LEU A 45 -3.93 -8.16 1.47
C LEU A 45 -4.29 -7.78 2.91
N HIS A 46 -5.59 -7.80 3.25
CA HIS A 46 -6.05 -7.56 4.61
C HIS A 46 -5.51 -8.60 5.58
N GLU A 47 -5.68 -9.89 5.27
CA GLU A 47 -5.23 -11.01 6.11
C GLU A 47 -3.71 -10.99 6.29
N MET A 48 -2.94 -10.79 5.21
CA MET A 48 -1.49 -10.63 5.28
C MET A 48 -1.07 -9.46 6.19
N THR A 49 -1.77 -8.34 6.09
CA THR A 49 -1.48 -7.15 6.92
C THR A 49 -1.77 -7.40 8.39
N VAL A 50 -2.90 -8.06 8.71
CA VAL A 50 -3.27 -8.44 10.08
C VAL A 50 -2.26 -9.43 10.65
N ALA A 51 -1.91 -10.48 9.90
CA ALA A 51 -0.93 -11.48 10.31
C ALA A 51 0.43 -10.84 10.62
N ARG A 52 0.92 -9.95 9.75
CA ARG A 52 2.17 -9.22 9.98
C ARG A 52 2.13 -8.36 11.24
N ARG A 53 1.03 -7.64 11.47
CA ARG A 53 0.86 -6.83 12.69
C ARG A 53 0.83 -7.67 13.96
N ARG A 54 0.28 -8.89 13.89
CA ARG A 54 0.30 -9.84 15.01
C ARG A 54 1.71 -10.35 15.26
N ALA A 55 2.47 -10.70 14.22
CA ALA A 55 3.85 -11.18 14.34
C ALA A 55 4.85 -10.11 14.83
N ALA A 56 4.55 -8.82 14.62
CA ALA A 56 5.38 -7.71 15.08
C ALA A 56 5.06 -7.23 16.52
N ARG A 57 4.07 -7.84 17.19
CA ARG A 57 3.76 -7.62 18.61
C ARG A 57 4.46 -8.66 19.46
#